data_AF-L5KA33-F1
#
_entry.id   AF-L5KA33-F1
#
_cell.length_a   1.000
_cell.length_b   1.000
_cell.length_c   1.000
_cell.angle_alpha   90.00
_cell.angle_beta   90.00
_cell.angle_gamma   90.00
#
_symmetry.space_group_name_H-M   'P 1'
#
loop_
_entity.id
_entity.type
_entity.pdbx_description
1 polymer ?
#
loop_
_entity_poly.entity_id
_entity_poly.type
_entity_poly.pdbx_seq_one_letter_code
_entity_poly.pdbx_strand_id
1 'polypeptide(L)' 'MELKNLEYRPVKVRGHFDHSKELYMMPRTMVDPAREAREAGQPSVQSGAHVITPFHCTDLG' A
#
# COMPACT_ATOMS: atom_id res chain seq x y z
N MET A 1 -22.36 -6.29 1.99
CA MET A 1 -23.33 -5.21 2.24
C MET A 1 -23.35 -4.77 3.72
N GLU A 2 -22.35 -5.11 4.54
CA GLU A 2 -22.24 -4.61 5.93
C GLU A 2 -21.24 -3.45 6.08
N LEU A 3 -20.19 -3.42 5.27
CA LEU A 3 -19.13 -2.39 5.34
C LEU A 3 -19.65 -0.95 5.18
N LYS A 4 -20.75 -0.75 4.43
CA LYS A 4 -21.37 0.57 4.24
C LYS A 4 -21.98 1.16 5.52
N ASN A 5 -22.26 0.31 6.51
CA ASN A 5 -22.86 0.69 7.78
C ASN A 5 -21.82 0.78 8.92
N LEU A 6 -20.54 0.53 8.62
CA LEU A 6 -19.46 0.59 9.59
C LEU A 6 -18.74 1.93 9.52
N GLU A 7 -18.37 2.46 10.68
CA GLU A 7 -17.55 3.67 10.79
C GLU A 7 -16.08 3.31 11.02
N TYR A 8 -15.19 4.04 10.36
CA TYR A 8 -13.78 3.98 10.69
C TYR A 8 -13.54 4.55 12.08
N ARG A 9 -12.85 3.80 12.95
CA ARG A 9 -12.42 4.27 14.27
C ARG A 9 -10.92 4.03 14.45
N PRO A 10 -10.14 5.08 14.77
CA PRO A 10 -8.73 4.89 15.07
C PRO A 10 -8.58 4.13 16.39
N VAL A 11 -7.71 3.13 16.40
CA VAL A 11 -7.36 2.35 17.58
C VAL A 11 -5.85 2.30 17.74
N LYS A 12 -5.37 2.12 18.97
CA LYS A 12 -3.96 1.85 19.27
C LYS A 12 -3.85 0.38 19.65
N VAL A 13 -2.97 -0.33 18.96
CA VAL A 13 -2.74 -1.77 19.17
C VAL A 13 -1.25 -2.05 19.30
N ARG A 14 -0.91 -3.16 19.97
CA ARG A 14 0.45 -3.69 20.05
C ARG A 14 0.55 -5.01 19.29
N GLY A 15 1.75 -5.33 18.83
CA GLY A 15 1.98 -6.50 17.98
C GLY A 15 3.30 -6.42 17.23
N HIS A 16 3.43 -7.24 16.20
CA HIS A 16 4.60 -7.26 15.32
C HIS A 16 4.20 -7.47 13.86
N PHE A 17 5.04 -6.98 12.95
CA PHE A 17 4.91 -7.29 11.53
C PHE A 17 5.48 -8.68 11.24
N ASP A 18 4.81 -9.44 10.38
CA ASP A 18 5.33 -10.70 9.83
C ASP A 18 5.88 -10.44 8.43
N HIS A 19 7.18 -10.15 8.38
CA HIS A 19 7.89 -9.92 7.13
C HIS A 19 8.08 -11.18 6.28
N SER A 20 7.80 -12.39 6.80
CA SER A 20 7.89 -13.62 5.99
C SER A 20 6.78 -13.73 4.95
N LYS A 21 5.70 -12.95 5.11
CA LYS A 21 4.54 -12.89 4.21
C LYS A 21 4.39 -11.52 3.53
N GLU A 22 5.49 -10.78 3.43
CA GLU A 22 5.49 -9.46 2.83
C GLU A 22 5.23 -9.52 1.32
N LEU A 23 4.29 -8.70 0.84
CA LEU A 23 3.92 -8.61 -0.56
C LEU A 23 4.43 -7.30 -1.17
N TYR A 24 5.21 -7.41 -2.22
CA TYR A 24 5.71 -6.28 -3.01
C TYR A 24 4.83 -6.10 -4.25
N MET A 25 4.00 -5.07 -4.27
CA MET A 25 3.23 -4.69 -5.46
C MET A 25 4.04 -3.70 -6.30
N MET A 26 4.50 -4.17 -7.47
CA MET A 26 5.35 -3.44 -8.41
C MET A 26 4.74 -3.41 -9.82
N PRO A 27 5.02 -2.36 -10.61
CA PRO A 27 5.69 -1.12 -10.22
C PRO A 27 4.72 -0.09 -9.60
N ARG A 28 5.17 0.69 -8.61
CA ARG A 28 4.55 1.97 -8.25
C ARG A 28 5.36 3.11 -8.86
N THR A 29 5.06 3.36 -10.12
CA THR A 29 5.62 4.49 -10.86
C THR A 29 4.74 5.72 -10.63
N MET A 30 5.37 6.88 -10.41
CA MET A 30 4.64 8.15 -10.36
C MET A 30 4.13 8.49 -11.77
N VAL A 31 2.81 8.65 -11.89
CA VAL A 31 2.15 9.10 -13.12
C VAL A 31 2.22 10.62 -13.16
N ASP A 32 2.95 11.15 -14.14
CA ASP A 32 3.01 12.58 -14.45
C ASP A 32 2.47 12.79 -15.88
N PRO A 33 1.25 13.32 -16.03
CA PRO A 33 0.61 13.49 -17.33
C PRO A 33 1.40 14.38 -18.29
N ALA A 34 2.08 15.42 -17.78
CA ALA A 34 2.80 16.38 -18.62
C ALA A 34 4.10 15.77 -19.17
N ARG A 35 4.79 14.99 -18.34
CA ARG A 35 5.98 14.22 -18.75
C ARG A 35 5.61 13.09 -19.69
N GLU A 36 4.58 12.30 -19.38
CA GLU A 36 4.16 11.16 -20.20
C GLU A 36 3.71 11.55 -21.60
N ALA A 37 3.05 12.73 -21.73
CA ALA A 37 2.71 13.30 -23.03
C ALA A 37 3.94 13.70 -23.87
N ARG A 38 5.04 14.12 -23.22
CA ARG A 38 6.29 14.49 -23.89
C ARG A 38 7.18 13.29 -24.22
N GLU A 39 7.21 12.32 -23.33
CA GLU A 39 8.11 11.15 -23.38
C GLU A 39 7.44 9.91 -23.98
N ALA A 40 6.35 10.08 -24.74
CA ALA A 40 5.63 9.02 -25.45
C ALA A 40 5.25 7.82 -24.57
N GLY A 41 4.84 8.08 -23.32
CA GLY A 41 4.46 7.03 -22.37
C GLY A 41 5.62 6.27 -21.73
N GLN A 42 6.87 6.78 -21.80
CA GLN A 42 7.95 6.19 -21.02
C GLN A 42 7.68 6.34 -19.51
N PRO A 43 7.68 5.22 -18.75
CA PRO A 43 7.46 5.26 -17.31
C PRO A 43 8.56 6.07 -16.61
N SER A 44 8.22 6.74 -15.52
CA SER A 44 9.19 7.56 -14.79
C SER A 44 10.29 6.70 -14.19
N VAL A 45 11.51 7.25 -14.15
CA VAL A 45 12.67 6.60 -13.51
C VAL A 45 12.49 6.41 -12.00
N GLN A 46 11.51 7.12 -11.41
CA GLN A 46 11.16 7.02 -10.01
C GLN A 46 10.09 5.93 -9.83
N SER A 47 10.54 4.69 -9.71
CA SER A 47 9.69 3.52 -9.47
C SER A 47 10.04 2.88 -8.13
N GLY A 48 9.03 2.58 -7.32
CA GLY A 48 9.18 1.89 -6.04
C GLY A 48 8.11 0.82 -5.86
N ALA A 49 8.08 0.19 -4.68
CA ALA A 49 7.10 -0.83 -4.31
C ALA A 49 6.03 -0.28 -3.39
N HIS A 50 4.79 -0.74 -3.57
CA HIS A 50 3.83 -0.73 -2.48
C HIS A 50 4.02 -2.02 -1.67
N VAL A 51 4.62 -1.88 -0.49
CA VAL A 51 4.93 -2.99 0.40
C VAL A 51 3.77 -3.20 1.35
N ILE A 52 3.18 -4.39 1.33
CA ILE A 52 2.11 -4.79 2.23
C ILE A 52 2.68 -5.85 3.18
N THR A 53 2.74 -5.53 4.46
CA THR A 53 3.26 -6.43 5.49
C THR A 53 2.15 -6.76 6.49
N PRO A 54 1.78 -8.04 6.66
CA PRO A 54 0.81 -8.44 7.68
C PRO A 54 1.24 -8.02 9.08
N PHE A 55 0.29 -7.55 9.89
CA PHE A 55 0.50 -7.19 11.28
C PHE A 55 -0.26 -8.15 12.20
N HIS A 56 0.47 -8.84 13.08
CA HIS A 56 -0.13 -9.67 14.12
C HIS A 56 -0.45 -8.82 15.34
N CYS A 57 -1.74 -8.58 15.56
CA CYS A 57 -2.24 -7.83 16.72
C CYS A 57 -2.35 -8.75 17.94
N THR A 58 -1.55 -8.51 18.98
CA THR A 58 -1.58 -9.32 20.20
C THR A 58 -2.79 -9.05 21.08
N ASP A 59 -3.44 -7.90 20.90
CA ASP A 59 -4.59 -7.48 21.71
C ASP A 59 -5.93 -8.06 21.19
N LEU A 60 -5.94 -8.82 20.08
CA LEU A 60 -7.17 -9.30 19.42
C LEU A 60 -7.46 -10.81 19.54
N GLY A 61 -6.62 -11.59 20.23
CA GLY A 61 -6.89 -13.01 20.55
C GLY A 61 -6.71 -13.96 19.38
#